data_AF-A0A9E3BJK4-F1
#
_entry.id   AF-A0A9E3BJK4-F1
#
_cell.length_a   1.000
_cell.length_b   1.000
_cell.length_c   1.000
_cell.angle_alpha   90.00
_cell.angle_beta   90.00
_cell.angle_gamma   90.00
#
_symmetry.space_group_name_H-M   'P 1'
#
loop_
_entity.id
_entity.type
_entity.pdbx_description
1 polymer ?
#
loop_
_entity_poly.entity_id
_entity_poly.type
_entity_poly.pdbx_seq_one_letter_code
_entity_poly.pdbx_strand_id
1 'polypeptide(L)' 'MSETAPLVIEHPHPNPAWLARLTEDILEPDLPIIDPHHHLWDRPGSRYYLDELLADTG' A
#
# COMPACT_ATOMS: atom_id res chain seq x y z
N MET A 1 -23.40 31.30 2.58
CA MET A 1 -22.64 30.23 3.24
C MET A 1 -21.74 29.66 2.17
N SER A 2 -20.44 30.00 2.18
CA SER A 2 -19.53 29.56 1.11
C SER A 2 -19.19 28.10 1.37
N GLU A 3 -19.61 27.23 0.47
CA GLU A 3 -19.35 25.80 0.52
C GLU A 3 -17.87 25.56 0.15
N THR A 4 -17.07 25.12 1.12
CA THR A 4 -15.67 24.78 0.89
C THR A 4 -15.64 23.44 0.16
N ALA A 5 -15.09 23.40 -1.05
CA ALA A 5 -14.88 22.14 -1.76
C ALA A 5 -14.01 21.19 -0.92
N PRO A 6 -14.30 19.88 -0.91
CA PRO A 6 -13.53 18.91 -0.14
C PRO A 6 -12.08 18.89 -0.62
N LEU A 7 -11.14 18.91 0.33
CA LEU A 7 -9.73 18.69 0.04
C LEU A 7 -9.55 17.26 -0.47
N VAL A 8 -9.24 17.11 -1.75
CA VAL A 8 -8.80 15.83 -2.32
C VAL A 8 -7.30 15.70 -2.04
N ILE A 9 -6.94 14.84 -1.07
CA ILE A 9 -5.54 14.49 -0.83
C ILE A 9 -5.20 13.30 -1.72
N GLU A 10 -4.48 13.56 -2.80
CA GLU A 10 -3.83 12.51 -3.58
C GLU A 10 -2.69 11.91 -2.73
N HIS A 11 -2.80 10.62 -2.45
CA HIS A 11 -1.71 9.89 -1.80
C HIS A 11 -0.66 9.60 -2.88
N PRO A 12 0.59 10.07 -2.72
CA PRO A 12 1.61 9.82 -3.72
C PRO A 12 1.84 8.32 -3.86
N HIS A 13 1.82 7.83 -5.08
CA HIS A 13 2.17 6.44 -5.37
C HIS A 13 3.67 6.19 -5.09
N PRO A 14 4.06 4.96 -4.70
CA PRO A 14 5.47 4.59 -4.57
C PRO A 14 6.24 4.90 -5.86
N ASN A 15 7.43 5.51 -5.75
CA ASN A 15 8.28 5.82 -6.90
C ASN A 15 9.21 4.63 -7.20
N PRO A 16 9.04 3.91 -8.33
CA PRO A 16 9.85 2.73 -8.64
C PRO A 16 11.35 3.04 -8.80
N ALA A 17 11.68 4.22 -9.36
CA ALA A 17 13.07 4.63 -9.54
C ALA A 17 13.77 4.93 -8.20
N TRP A 18 13.01 5.35 -7.19
CA TRP A 18 13.56 5.52 -5.83
C TRP A 18 13.76 4.15 -5.15
N LEU A 19 12.80 3.25 -5.26
CA LEU A 19 12.87 1.90 -4.68
C LEU A 19 14.05 1.08 -5.25
N ALA A 20 14.35 1.24 -6.53
CA ALA A 20 15.44 0.54 -7.20
C ALA A 20 16.86 1.02 -6.80
N ARG A 21 17.00 2.02 -5.93
CA ARG A 21 18.31 2.59 -5.55
C ARG A 21 19.13 1.67 -4.64
N LEU A 22 18.49 0.74 -3.95
CA LEU A 22 19.13 -0.18 -3.03
C LEU A 22 18.54 -1.57 -3.22
N THR A 23 19.42 -2.56 -3.25
CA THR A 23 19.05 -3.97 -3.16
C THR A 23 19.92 -4.57 -2.07
N GLU A 24 19.28 -5.21 -1.11
CA GLU A 24 19.93 -5.89 0.00
C GLU A 24 19.58 -7.38 -0.03
N ASP A 25 20.48 -8.20 0.51
CA ASP A 25 20.24 -9.63 0.64
C ASP A 25 19.11 -9.87 1.64
N ILE A 26 18.26 -10.88 1.37
CA ILE A 26 17.18 -11.26 2.28
C ILE A 26 17.81 -11.81 3.56
N LEU A 27 17.49 -11.19 4.69
CA LEU A 27 17.86 -11.71 6.00
C LEU A 27 16.93 -12.85 6.38
N GLU A 28 17.51 -13.96 6.85
CA GLU A 28 16.78 -15.12 7.36
C GLU A 28 15.64 -15.59 6.43
N PRO A 29 15.96 -15.96 5.17
CA PRO A 29 14.94 -16.23 4.14
C PRO A 29 14.02 -17.42 4.45
N ASP A 30 14.42 -18.26 5.40
CA ASP A 30 13.64 -19.41 5.85
C ASP A 30 12.56 -19.05 6.88
N LEU A 31 12.59 -17.84 7.45
CA LEU A 31 11.56 -17.40 8.39
C LEU A 31 10.29 -16.97 7.66
N PRO A 32 9.11 -17.42 8.12
CA PRO A 32 7.86 -16.96 7.53
C PRO A 32 7.67 -15.47 7.80
N ILE A 33 7.29 -14.72 6.76
CA ILE A 33 6.85 -13.34 6.92
C ILE A 33 5.49 -13.37 7.60
N ILE A 34 5.42 -12.81 8.80
CA ILE A 34 4.15 -12.58 9.50
C ILE A 34 3.84 -11.09 9.34
N ASP A 35 2.79 -10.78 8.58
CA ASP A 35 2.24 -9.44 8.49
C ASP A 35 1.01 -9.33 9.43
N PRO A 36 1.17 -8.86 10.67
CA PRO A 36 0.08 -8.78 11.62
C PRO A 36 -0.86 -7.58 11.36
N HIS A 37 -0.58 -6.72 10.38
CA HIS A 37 -1.35 -5.49 10.19
C HIS A 37 -1.54 -5.09 8.73
N HIS A 38 -2.72 -5.38 8.20
CA HIS A 38 -3.14 -4.93 6.87
C HIS A 38 -4.04 -3.70 6.97
N HIS A 39 -3.73 -2.69 6.16
CA HIS A 39 -4.63 -1.57 5.95
C HIS A 39 -5.60 -1.90 4.82
N LEU A 40 -6.90 -1.85 5.11
CA LEU A 40 -7.95 -1.91 4.11
C LEU A 40 -8.49 -0.50 3.91
N TRP A 41 -8.73 -0.10 2.67
CA TRP A 41 -9.19 1.26 2.37
C TRP A 41 -10.04 1.34 1.12
N ASP A 42 -10.82 2.41 1.07
CA ASP A 42 -11.52 2.87 -0.12
C ASP A 42 -11.29 4.37 -0.25
N ARG A 43 -10.51 4.73 -1.26
CA ARG A 43 -10.06 6.09 -1.56
C ARG A 43 -10.31 6.35 -3.05
N PRO A 44 -10.55 7.60 -3.47
CA PRO A 44 -10.66 7.92 -4.88
C PRO A 44 -9.45 7.42 -5.68
N GLY A 45 -9.69 6.55 -6.66
CA GLY A 45 -8.64 5.97 -7.51
C GLY A 45 -7.80 4.85 -6.89
N SER A 46 -8.07 4.44 -5.64
CA SER A 46 -7.34 3.37 -4.96
C SER A 46 -8.23 2.68 -3.93
N ARG A 47 -8.61 1.43 -4.21
CA ARG A 47 -9.34 0.55 -3.29
C ARG A 47 -8.45 -0.65 -2.97
N TYR A 48 -8.50 -1.08 -1.72
CA TYR A 48 -7.85 -2.32 -1.28
C TYR A 48 -8.65 -2.93 -0.13
N TYR A 49 -9.44 -3.97 -0.42
CA TYR A 49 -10.29 -4.69 0.54
C TYR A 49 -9.88 -6.15 0.72
N LEU A 50 -10.61 -6.87 1.60
CA LEU A 50 -10.29 -8.25 1.97
C LEU A 50 -10.23 -9.19 0.75
N ASP A 51 -11.11 -9.02 -0.23
CA ASP A 51 -11.13 -9.78 -1.47
C ASP A 51 -9.82 -9.64 -2.27
N GLU A 52 -9.26 -8.43 -2.28
CA GLU A 52 -8.00 -8.12 -2.95
C GLU A 52 -6.81 -8.66 -2.15
N LEU A 53 -6.82 -8.49 -0.82
CA LEU A 53 -5.81 -9.08 0.06
C LEU A 53 -5.72 -10.60 -0.11
N LEU A 54 -6.87 -11.29 -0.10
CA LEU A 54 -6.90 -12.74 -0.27
C LEU A 54 -6.39 -13.20 -1.64
N ALA A 55 -6.48 -12.36 -2.68
CA ALA A 55 -5.92 -12.66 -3.99
C ALA A 55 -4.39 -12.52 -4.04
N ASP A 56 -3.83 -11.56 -3.30
CA ASP A 56 -2.38 -11.31 -3.25
C ASP A 56 -1.63 -12.34 -2.37
N THR A 57 -2.27 -12.83 -1.29
CA THR A 57 -1.63 -13.74 -0.31
C THR A 57 -1.91 -15.22 -0.56
N GLY A 58 -2.45 -15.57 -1.74
CA GLY A 58 -2.87 -16.92 -2.11
C GLY A 58 -1.76 -17.96 -2.14
#